data_AF-A0AA41SK18-F1
#
_entry.id   AF-A0AA41SK18-F1
#
_cell.length_a   1.000
_cell.length_b   1.000
_cell.length_c   1.000
_cell.angle_alpha   90.00
_cell.angle_beta   90.00
_cell.angle_gamma   90.00
#
_symmetry.space_group_name_H-M   'P 1'
#
loop_
_entity.id
_entity.type
_entity.pdbx_description
1 polymer ?
#
loop_
_entity_poly.entity_id
_entity_poly.type
_entity_poly.pdbx_seq_one_letter_code
_entity_poly.pdbx_strand_id
1 'polypeptide(L)'
;MLIEVQSWPYNFPASEDFPSSDQRGNVSGRLLVHDRYVDEESTSAISAYVGLAPRGNAGSWQTECKGYQFWTRTDEDGYFSVFDIRTGDYNLYAWVPGFIGDYKCDTDITITSGCDINLGDLIYEPPRDGPTLWEIGIPDRSAAEFYVPDPNPKYINKLYVNHPDRFRQYGLWERYAELYPDKDLEYIVGVSDYRKDWFYAQVTRKKEDKVYQSTTWKIIFNLGSVDKTGTYKLRLAIASATYAELQ
;
A
#
# COMPACT_ATOMS: atom_id res chain seq x y z
N MET A 1 -7.40 -3.40 25.87
CA MET A 1 -6.62 -2.81 24.76
C MET A 1 -6.98 -1.34 24.54
N LEU A 2 -8.27 -0.94 24.54
CA LEU A 2 -8.69 0.46 24.38
C LEU A 2 -8.13 1.43 25.44
N ILE A 3 -8.11 1.03 26.72
CA ILE A 3 -7.62 1.87 27.83
C ILE A 3 -6.16 2.30 27.61
N GLU A 4 -5.29 1.36 27.22
CA GLU A 4 -3.86 1.65 26.99
C GLU A 4 -3.66 2.60 25.80
N VAL A 5 -4.42 2.41 24.71
CA VAL A 5 -4.35 3.29 23.53
C VAL A 5 -4.82 4.71 23.88
N GLN A 6 -5.90 4.84 24.66
CA GLN A 6 -6.42 6.14 25.11
C GLN A 6 -5.57 6.80 26.20
N SER A 7 -4.74 6.03 26.89
CA SER A 7 -3.84 6.54 27.94
C SER A 7 -2.50 7.02 27.37
N TRP A 8 -2.19 6.73 26.11
CA TRP A 8 -1.01 7.24 25.45
C TRP A 8 -1.24 8.69 25.00
N PRO A 9 -0.24 9.59 25.16
CA PRO A 9 1.02 9.40 25.88
C PRO A 9 0.79 9.38 27.39
N TYR A 10 1.41 8.41 28.08
CA TYR A 10 1.27 8.32 29.52
C TYR A 10 1.89 9.51 30.25
N ASN A 11 1.33 9.85 31.41
CA ASN A 11 1.80 10.94 32.27
C ASN A 11 2.81 10.51 33.35
N PHE A 12 2.96 9.20 33.60
CA PHE A 12 3.87 8.68 34.61
C PHE A 12 5.37 8.78 34.24
N PRO A 13 5.79 8.78 32.95
CA PRO A 13 7.19 8.99 32.61
C PRO A 13 7.65 10.40 32.98
N ALA A 14 8.52 10.54 33.97
CA ALA A 14 9.12 11.80 34.39
C ALA A 14 10.45 12.06 33.64
N SER A 15 10.42 12.09 32.32
CA SER A 15 11.59 12.35 31.47
C SER A 15 11.25 13.29 30.32
N GLU A 16 12.15 14.21 30.01
CA GLU A 16 12.05 15.09 28.83
C GLU A 16 12.01 14.29 27.52
N ASP A 17 12.56 13.08 27.51
CA ASP A 17 12.49 12.17 26.37
C ASP A 17 11.09 11.62 26.12
N PHE A 18 10.13 11.82 27.02
CA PHE A 18 8.75 11.36 26.91
C PHE A 18 7.77 12.51 27.17
N PRO A 19 7.59 13.44 26.22
CA PRO A 19 6.67 14.55 26.37
C PRO A 19 5.24 14.07 26.63
N SER A 20 4.55 14.73 27.55
CA SER A 20 3.12 14.53 27.85
C SER A 20 2.22 15.04 26.72
N SER A 21 0.93 14.77 26.81
CA SER A 21 -0.05 15.15 25.77
C SER A 21 -0.12 16.68 25.57
N ASP A 22 -0.04 17.48 26.64
CA ASP A 22 -0.03 18.95 26.59
C ASP A 22 1.25 19.53 25.95
N GLN A 23 2.32 18.72 25.89
CA GLN A 23 3.58 19.06 25.25
C GLN A 23 3.63 18.65 23.77
N ARG A 24 2.53 18.13 23.24
CA ARG A 24 2.36 17.65 21.86
C ARG A 24 1.29 18.45 21.17
N GLY A 25 1.20 18.29 19.85
CA GLY A 25 0.17 18.93 19.04
C GLY A 25 -0.69 17.93 18.30
N ASN A 26 -1.78 18.45 17.74
CA ASN A 26 -2.76 17.69 16.97
C ASN A 26 -2.92 18.32 15.59
N VAL A 27 -3.20 17.47 14.59
CA VAL A 27 -3.49 17.90 13.22
C VAL A 27 -4.75 17.20 12.74
N SER A 28 -5.67 17.97 12.16
CA SER A 28 -6.89 17.46 11.54
C SER A 28 -7.11 18.05 10.15
N GLY A 29 -7.97 17.43 9.38
CA GLY A 29 -8.37 17.90 8.05
C GLY A 29 -9.24 16.88 7.33
N ARG A 30 -9.44 17.10 6.04
CA ARG A 30 -10.16 16.20 5.15
C ARG A 30 -9.32 15.94 3.90
N LEU A 31 -9.15 14.68 3.54
CA LEU A 31 -8.49 14.29 2.30
C LEU A 31 -9.53 13.88 1.27
N LEU A 32 -9.44 14.47 0.09
CA LEU A 32 -10.23 14.17 -1.09
C LEU A 32 -9.32 13.63 -2.19
N VAL A 33 -9.87 12.83 -3.11
CA VAL A 33 -9.18 12.37 -4.32
C VAL A 33 -9.86 12.97 -5.54
N HIS A 34 -9.07 13.56 -6.41
CA HIS A 34 -9.51 14.03 -7.72
C HIS A 34 -8.76 13.26 -8.82
N ASP A 35 -9.45 12.32 -9.44
CA ASP A 35 -8.92 11.52 -10.55
C ASP A 35 -9.62 11.93 -11.85
N ARG A 36 -9.01 12.88 -12.56
CA ARG A 36 -9.52 13.47 -13.82
C ARG A 36 -9.86 12.48 -14.94
N TYR A 37 -9.42 11.22 -14.84
CA TYR A 37 -9.72 10.18 -15.83
C TYR A 37 -10.87 9.26 -15.40
N VAL A 38 -11.36 9.41 -14.17
CA VAL A 38 -12.47 8.65 -13.60
C VAL A 38 -13.69 9.55 -13.43
N ASP A 39 -13.53 10.73 -12.82
CA ASP A 39 -14.62 11.67 -12.55
C ASP A 39 -14.10 13.13 -12.61
N GLU A 40 -14.98 14.07 -12.95
CA GLU A 40 -14.70 15.51 -12.88
C GLU A 40 -14.79 16.03 -11.44
N GLU A 41 -15.57 15.37 -10.57
CA GLU A 41 -15.70 15.76 -9.17
C GLU A 41 -14.67 15.08 -8.26
N SER A 42 -14.41 15.71 -7.11
CA SER A 42 -13.56 15.13 -6.06
C SER A 42 -14.39 14.17 -5.20
N THR A 43 -13.80 13.03 -4.83
CA THR A 43 -14.43 12.03 -3.95
C THR A 43 -13.71 11.96 -2.60
N SER A 44 -14.40 11.51 -1.56
CA SER A 44 -13.77 11.30 -0.25
C SER A 44 -12.65 10.25 -0.34
N ALA A 45 -11.48 10.53 0.23
CA ALA A 45 -10.41 9.56 0.31
C ALA A 45 -10.70 8.55 1.43
N ILE A 46 -11.54 7.56 1.17
CA ILE A 46 -12.00 6.60 2.19
C ILE A 46 -10.85 5.71 2.66
N SER A 47 -10.69 5.54 3.98
CA SER A 47 -9.73 4.58 4.54
C SER A 47 -8.27 4.84 4.17
N ALA A 48 -7.97 6.04 3.67
CA ALA A 48 -6.65 6.53 3.31
C ALA A 48 -5.76 6.61 4.56
N TYR A 49 -4.49 6.25 4.39
CA TYR A 49 -3.50 6.42 5.44
C TYR A 49 -2.93 7.82 5.32
N VAL A 50 -3.08 8.62 6.38
CA VAL A 50 -2.60 9.99 6.46
C VAL A 50 -1.66 10.10 7.64
N GLY A 51 -0.50 10.72 7.44
CA GLY A 51 0.47 10.83 8.51
C GLY A 51 1.48 11.96 8.36
N LEU A 52 2.04 12.35 9.49
CA LEU A 52 3.14 13.29 9.57
C LEU A 52 4.44 12.53 9.72
N ALA A 53 5.42 12.87 8.89
CA ALA A 53 6.77 12.35 8.93
C ALA A 53 7.76 13.49 8.64
N PRO A 54 9.07 13.31 8.91
CA PRO A 54 10.09 14.31 8.60
C PRO A 54 9.98 14.81 7.16
N ARG A 55 10.37 16.07 6.96
CA ARG A 55 10.30 16.71 5.65
C ARG A 55 11.13 15.95 4.61
N GLY A 56 10.62 15.85 3.40
CA GLY A 56 11.24 15.07 2.34
C GLY A 56 10.45 15.09 1.04
N ASN A 57 10.82 14.22 0.10
CA ASN A 57 10.10 14.04 -1.15
C ASN A 57 8.85 13.17 -0.93
N ALA A 58 7.88 13.21 -1.85
CA ALA A 58 6.76 12.27 -1.81
C ALA A 58 7.26 10.81 -1.71
N GLY A 59 6.69 10.05 -0.78
CA GLY A 59 7.10 8.66 -0.49
C GLY A 59 8.36 8.50 0.38
N SER A 60 9.09 9.56 0.75
CA SER A 60 10.33 9.43 1.54
C SER A 60 10.10 8.83 2.94
N TRP A 61 8.89 9.01 3.48
CA TRP A 61 8.44 8.44 4.74
C TRP A 61 8.56 6.90 4.79
N GLN A 62 8.50 6.22 3.64
CA GLN A 62 8.56 4.75 3.56
C GLN A 62 9.94 4.21 3.97
N THR A 63 10.99 4.98 3.72
CA THR A 63 12.38 4.61 4.04
C THR A 63 12.93 5.35 5.27
N GLU A 64 12.11 6.23 5.88
CA GLU A 64 12.51 7.00 7.06
C GLU A 64 12.49 6.11 8.30
N CYS A 65 13.65 5.94 8.93
CA CYS A 65 13.87 5.02 10.04
C CYS A 65 14.44 5.66 11.31
N LYS A 66 14.71 6.97 11.29
CA LYS A 66 15.33 7.73 12.39
C LYS A 66 14.35 8.71 13.04
N GLY A 67 13.52 9.36 12.23
CA GLY A 67 12.55 10.34 12.71
C GLY A 67 11.25 9.71 13.23
N TYR A 68 10.45 10.52 13.92
CA TYR A 68 9.12 10.12 14.36
C TYR A 68 8.11 10.21 13.21
N GLN A 69 7.21 9.23 13.13
CA GLN A 69 6.07 9.27 12.24
C GLN A 69 4.78 9.02 13.02
N PHE A 70 3.71 9.70 12.63
CA PHE A 70 2.39 9.62 13.25
C PHE A 70 1.35 9.41 12.17
N TRP A 71 0.56 8.35 12.28
CA TRP A 71 -0.35 7.93 11.23
C TRP A 71 -1.75 7.69 11.77
N THR A 72 -2.74 8.00 10.94
CA THR A 72 -4.15 7.70 11.16
C THR A 72 -4.77 7.22 9.86
N ARG A 73 -6.05 6.84 9.92
CA ARG A 73 -6.86 6.57 8.73
C ARG A 73 -8.01 7.55 8.64
N THR A 74 -8.33 7.95 7.43
CA THR A 74 -9.54 8.73 7.18
C THR A 74 -10.79 7.89 7.41
N ASP A 75 -11.88 8.56 7.77
CA ASP A 75 -13.21 7.97 7.83
C ASP A 75 -13.86 7.83 6.43
N GLU A 76 -15.16 7.52 6.40
CA GLU A 76 -15.95 7.36 5.17
C GLU A 76 -16.14 8.67 4.40
N ASP A 77 -15.99 9.81 5.08
CA ASP A 77 -16.10 11.15 4.50
C ASP A 77 -14.73 11.76 4.17
N GLY A 78 -13.63 11.05 4.44
CA GLY A 78 -12.27 11.51 4.18
C GLY A 78 -11.67 12.35 5.30
N TYR A 79 -12.35 12.53 6.44
CA TYR A 79 -11.81 13.29 7.57
C TYR A 79 -10.77 12.47 8.33
N PHE A 80 -9.74 13.14 8.82
CA PHE A 80 -8.70 12.54 9.64
C PHE A 80 -8.32 13.42 10.82
N SER A 81 -7.85 12.78 11.89
CA SER A 81 -7.20 13.42 13.03
C SER A 81 -5.99 12.61 13.47
N VAL A 82 -4.85 13.27 13.58
CA VAL A 82 -3.59 12.73 14.11
C VAL A 82 -3.31 13.45 15.43
N PHE A 83 -3.32 12.68 16.53
CA PHE A 83 -3.17 13.22 17.88
C PHE A 83 -1.77 12.99 18.44
N ASP A 84 -1.40 13.77 19.45
CA ASP A 84 -0.20 13.58 20.28
C ASP A 84 1.10 13.56 19.48
N ILE A 85 1.17 14.40 18.45
CA ILE A 85 2.32 14.59 17.57
C ILE A 85 3.41 15.33 18.33
N ARG A 86 4.65 14.83 18.27
CA ARG A 86 5.78 15.53 18.88
C ARG A 86 6.00 16.89 18.24
N THR A 87 6.51 17.83 19.03
CA THR A 87 6.97 19.11 18.51
C THR A 87 8.08 18.89 17.48
N GLY A 88 8.06 19.69 16.43
CA GLY A 88 8.99 19.55 15.32
C GLY A 88 8.38 19.97 13.99
N ASP A 89 9.16 19.73 12.94
CA ASP A 89 8.86 20.15 11.58
C ASP A 89 8.60 18.93 10.69
N TYR A 90 7.43 18.91 10.06
CA TYR A 90 6.91 17.76 9.33
C TYR A 90 6.35 18.17 7.97
N ASN A 91 6.20 17.19 7.07
CA ASN A 91 5.21 17.25 6.01
C ASN A 91 4.11 16.24 6.30
N LEU A 92 2.90 16.53 5.82
CA LEU A 92 1.83 15.56 5.78
C LEU A 92 1.94 14.74 4.50
N TYR A 93 1.90 13.42 4.65
CA TYR A 93 1.88 12.45 3.57
C TYR A 93 0.58 11.66 3.63
N ALA A 94 0.15 11.16 2.48
CA ALA A 94 -0.94 10.19 2.44
C ALA A 94 -0.79 9.19 1.31
N TRP A 95 -1.49 8.07 1.43
CA TRP A 95 -1.78 7.19 0.31
C TRP A 95 -3.19 6.63 0.47
N VAL A 96 -3.87 6.46 -0.67
CA VAL A 96 -5.28 6.09 -0.70
C VAL A 96 -5.41 4.71 -1.33
N PRO A 97 -5.94 3.70 -0.61
CA PRO A 97 -6.25 2.40 -1.20
C PRO A 97 -7.09 2.55 -2.47
N GLY A 98 -6.68 1.88 -3.56
CA GLY A 98 -7.37 1.99 -4.84
C GLY A 98 -6.87 3.12 -5.74
N PHE A 99 -5.95 3.97 -5.26
CA PHE A 99 -5.28 4.97 -6.08
C PHE A 99 -3.76 4.80 -6.02
N ILE A 100 -3.12 4.91 -7.18
CA ILE A 100 -1.67 4.79 -7.26
C ILE A 100 -1.02 6.09 -6.79
N GLY A 101 0.16 6.00 -6.15
CA GLY A 101 1.04 7.13 -5.84
C GLY A 101 1.13 7.44 -4.36
N ASP A 102 1.94 8.46 -4.05
CA ASP A 102 2.14 8.99 -2.71
C ASP A 102 1.76 10.47 -2.73
N TYR A 103 0.79 10.85 -1.90
CA TYR A 103 0.49 12.25 -1.64
C TYR A 103 1.52 12.85 -0.69
N LYS A 104 1.90 14.09 -0.95
CA LYS A 104 2.63 14.97 -0.04
C LYS A 104 1.94 16.32 -0.06
N CYS A 105 1.59 16.85 1.11
CA CYS A 105 1.14 18.22 1.26
C CYS A 105 2.33 19.17 1.05
N ASP A 106 2.13 20.19 0.21
CA ASP A 106 3.16 21.20 -0.10
C ASP A 106 3.44 22.14 1.09
N THR A 107 2.52 22.22 2.05
CA THR A 107 2.69 23.06 3.22
C THR A 107 3.52 22.33 4.27
N ASP A 108 4.58 23.01 4.74
CA ASP A 108 5.34 22.58 5.91
C ASP A 108 4.50 22.77 7.18
N ILE A 109 4.45 21.75 8.03
CA ILE A 109 3.67 21.75 9.27
C ILE A 109 4.64 21.81 10.43
N THR A 110 4.61 22.90 11.18
CA THR A 110 5.37 23.07 12.42
C THR A 110 4.46 22.78 13.61
N ILE A 111 4.78 21.73 14.36
CA ILE A 111 4.06 21.32 15.55
C ILE A 111 4.69 21.99 16.77
N THR A 112 3.87 22.75 17.51
CA THR A 112 4.26 23.36 18.79
C THR A 112 3.45 22.75 19.95
N SER A 113 3.93 22.93 21.17
CA SER A 113 3.25 22.43 22.38
C SER A 113 1.78 22.88 22.42
N GLY A 114 0.86 21.93 22.58
CA GLY A 114 -0.57 22.17 22.70
C GLY A 114 -1.25 22.71 21.45
N CYS A 115 -0.59 22.74 20.28
CA CYS A 115 -1.22 23.25 19.07
C CYS A 115 -2.31 22.31 18.56
N ASP A 116 -3.33 22.89 17.95
CA ASP A 116 -4.36 22.16 17.21
C ASP A 116 -4.49 22.82 15.83
N ILE A 117 -4.06 22.11 14.78
CA ILE A 117 -3.97 22.63 13.42
C ILE A 117 -5.04 21.94 12.58
N ASN A 118 -5.93 22.73 11.99
CA ASN A 118 -6.88 22.24 10.98
C ASN A 118 -6.39 22.66 9.59
N LEU A 119 -6.13 21.68 8.73
CA LEU A 119 -5.63 21.89 7.36
C LEU A 119 -6.76 22.11 6.34
N GLY A 120 -8.02 21.98 6.75
CA GLY A 120 -9.17 22.04 5.86
C GLY A 120 -9.19 20.88 4.87
N ASP A 121 -9.68 21.16 3.66
CA ASP A 121 -9.74 20.19 2.57
C ASP A 121 -8.41 20.15 1.81
N LEU A 122 -7.86 18.95 1.71
CA LEU A 122 -6.67 18.60 0.95
C LEU A 122 -7.07 17.75 -0.25
N ILE A 123 -6.56 18.06 -1.43
CA ILE A 123 -6.88 17.34 -2.68
C ILE A 123 -5.66 16.52 -3.11
N TYR A 124 -5.84 15.22 -3.23
CA TYR A 124 -4.89 14.31 -3.85
C TYR A 124 -5.25 14.09 -5.31
N GLU A 125 -4.34 14.44 -6.21
CA GLU A 125 -4.43 14.10 -7.63
C GLU A 125 -3.49 12.92 -7.95
N PRO A 126 -4.02 11.71 -8.21
CA PRO A 126 -3.21 10.56 -8.55
C PRO A 126 -2.35 10.82 -9.81
N PRO A 127 -1.06 10.45 -9.82
CA PRO A 127 -0.15 10.71 -10.93
C PRO A 127 -0.47 9.81 -12.14
N ARG A 128 -1.46 10.24 -12.93
CA ARG A 128 -1.90 9.60 -14.17
C ARG A 128 -1.46 10.37 -15.40
N ASP A 129 -0.85 9.63 -16.32
CA ASP A 129 -0.44 10.13 -17.64
C ASP A 129 -1.52 9.93 -18.72
N GLY A 130 -2.57 9.18 -18.40
CA GLY A 130 -3.65 8.83 -19.32
C GLY A 130 -4.72 7.96 -18.65
N PRO A 131 -5.80 7.64 -19.37
CA PRO A 131 -6.79 6.68 -18.91
C PRO A 131 -6.18 5.27 -18.77
N THR A 132 -6.69 4.49 -17.80
CA THR A 132 -6.29 3.08 -17.63
C THR A 132 -6.78 2.25 -18.83
N LEU A 133 -5.85 1.52 -19.47
CA LEU A 133 -6.21 0.53 -20.49
C LEU A 133 -6.67 -0.79 -19.86
N TRP A 134 -5.96 -1.22 -18.82
CA TRP A 134 -6.29 -2.38 -18.01
C TRP A 134 -5.55 -2.28 -16.66
N GLU A 135 -6.09 -2.98 -15.66
CA GLU A 135 -5.53 -3.08 -14.32
C GLU A 135 -5.67 -4.53 -13.84
N ILE A 136 -4.67 -5.02 -13.11
CA ILE A 136 -4.65 -6.36 -12.50
C ILE A 136 -4.41 -6.16 -11.01
N GLY A 137 -5.39 -6.51 -10.19
CA GLY A 137 -5.37 -6.25 -8.75
C GLY A 137 -5.88 -4.87 -8.36
N ILE A 138 -5.59 -4.44 -7.14
CA ILE A 138 -6.02 -3.18 -6.55
C ILE A 138 -4.75 -2.46 -6.05
N PRO A 139 -4.53 -1.17 -6.36
CA PRO A 139 -3.39 -0.44 -5.84
C PRO A 139 -3.63 -0.02 -4.38
N ASP A 140 -3.64 -1.00 -3.47
CA ASP A 140 -3.85 -0.82 -2.03
C ASP A 140 -2.64 -1.24 -1.18
N ARG A 141 -1.50 -1.50 -1.85
CA ARG A 141 -0.24 -2.00 -1.25
C ARG A 141 -0.37 -3.39 -0.62
N SER A 142 -1.37 -4.15 -1.03
CA SER A 142 -1.56 -5.54 -0.66
C SER A 142 -1.40 -6.45 -1.88
N ALA A 143 -1.31 -7.75 -1.60
CA ALA A 143 -1.44 -8.82 -2.59
C ALA A 143 -2.57 -9.78 -2.20
N ALA A 144 -3.42 -9.37 -1.26
CA ALA A 144 -4.42 -10.23 -0.61
C ALA A 144 -5.56 -10.64 -1.54
N GLU A 145 -5.80 -9.87 -2.59
CA GLU A 145 -6.79 -10.13 -3.62
C GLU A 145 -6.34 -11.15 -4.66
N PHE A 146 -5.04 -11.43 -4.76
CA PHE A 146 -4.48 -12.38 -5.72
C PHE A 146 -4.64 -13.83 -5.28
N TYR A 147 -4.41 -14.75 -6.22
CA TYR A 147 -4.57 -16.18 -5.99
C TYR A 147 -3.48 -16.75 -5.07
N VAL A 148 -3.91 -17.10 -3.86
CA VAL A 148 -3.12 -17.85 -2.88
C VAL A 148 -3.51 -19.34 -2.97
N PRO A 149 -2.61 -20.26 -3.37
CA PRO A 149 -2.95 -21.67 -3.56
C PRO A 149 -3.27 -22.36 -2.23
N ASP A 150 -3.88 -23.55 -2.29
CA ASP A 150 -3.99 -24.40 -1.11
C ASP A 150 -2.61 -24.99 -0.72
N PRO A 151 -2.32 -25.15 0.58
CA PRO A 151 -1.04 -25.68 1.04
C PRO A 151 -0.89 -27.16 0.66
N ASN A 152 0.36 -27.62 0.63
CA ASN A 152 0.62 -29.06 0.48
C ASN A 152 -0.01 -29.82 1.67
N PRO A 153 -0.90 -30.80 1.44
CA PRO A 153 -1.59 -31.51 2.52
C PRO A 153 -0.66 -32.17 3.54
N LYS A 154 0.58 -32.50 3.14
CA LYS A 154 1.59 -33.09 4.02
C LYS A 154 2.13 -32.13 5.08
N TYR A 155 2.08 -30.83 4.82
CA TYR A 155 2.74 -29.78 5.63
C TYR A 155 1.75 -28.73 6.14
N ILE A 156 0.46 -29.05 6.16
CA ILE A 156 -0.59 -28.10 6.52
C ILE A 156 -0.44 -27.62 7.97
N ASN A 157 -0.35 -26.30 8.15
CA ASN A 157 -0.48 -25.71 9.47
C ASN A 157 -1.97 -25.57 9.81
N LYS A 158 -2.42 -26.32 10.83
CA LYS A 158 -3.82 -26.33 11.26
C LYS A 158 -4.33 -24.98 11.77
N LEU A 159 -3.43 -24.08 12.21
CA LEU A 159 -3.79 -22.73 12.65
C LEU A 159 -4.46 -21.91 11.54
N TYR A 160 -4.04 -22.11 10.29
CA TYR A 160 -4.47 -21.29 9.15
C TYR A 160 -5.49 -22.00 8.24
N VAL A 161 -6.09 -23.11 8.69
CA VAL A 161 -7.17 -23.78 7.96
C VAL A 161 -8.45 -22.97 8.11
N ASN A 162 -9.10 -22.61 7.00
CA ASN A 162 -10.29 -21.73 6.98
C ASN A 162 -10.07 -20.39 7.71
N HIS A 163 -8.84 -19.88 7.68
CA HIS A 163 -8.46 -18.63 8.34
C HIS A 163 -8.26 -17.51 7.30
N PRO A 164 -8.62 -16.24 7.59
CA PRO A 164 -8.36 -15.11 6.68
C PRO A 164 -6.88 -14.99 6.31
N ASP A 165 -5.99 -15.27 7.26
CA ASP A 165 -4.54 -15.30 7.03
C ASP A 165 -4.00 -16.59 6.40
N ARG A 166 -4.76 -17.25 5.51
CA ARG A 166 -4.30 -18.49 4.82
C ARG A 166 -2.98 -18.33 4.07
N PHE A 167 -2.65 -17.11 3.64
CA PHE A 167 -1.36 -16.76 3.01
C PHE A 167 -0.15 -16.96 3.93
N ARG A 168 -0.35 -17.16 5.24
CA ARG A 168 0.71 -17.50 6.21
C ARG A 168 1.02 -19.00 6.27
N GLN A 169 0.35 -19.84 5.48
CA GLN A 169 0.77 -21.23 5.32
C GLN A 169 2.20 -21.28 4.75
N TYR A 170 3.05 -22.08 5.36
CA TYR A 170 4.44 -22.22 4.89
C TYR A 170 4.49 -23.06 3.60
N GLY A 171 5.38 -22.70 2.68
CA GLY A 171 5.61 -23.45 1.43
C GLY A 171 4.63 -23.18 0.31
N LEU A 172 3.76 -22.16 0.41
CA LEU A 172 2.80 -21.83 -0.63
C LEU A 172 3.45 -21.48 -1.98
N TRP A 173 4.64 -20.88 -1.97
CA TRP A 173 5.39 -20.59 -3.19
C TRP A 173 5.82 -21.86 -3.94
N GLU A 174 6.08 -22.97 -3.25
CA GLU A 174 6.48 -24.23 -3.90
C GLU A 174 5.33 -24.79 -4.76
N ARG A 175 4.08 -24.43 -4.44
CA ARG A 175 2.90 -24.81 -5.22
C ARG A 175 2.95 -24.28 -6.65
N TYR A 176 3.73 -23.22 -6.92
CA TYR A 176 3.84 -22.66 -8.26
C TYR A 176 4.29 -23.71 -9.28
N ALA A 177 5.36 -24.46 -8.98
CA ALA A 177 5.88 -25.50 -9.88
C ALA A 177 4.90 -26.68 -10.07
N GLU A 178 4.02 -26.93 -9.10
CA GLU A 178 2.99 -27.96 -9.19
C GLU A 178 1.81 -27.53 -10.08
N LEU A 179 1.43 -26.25 -10.02
CA LEU A 179 0.35 -25.66 -10.81
C LEU A 179 0.78 -25.32 -12.24
N TYR A 180 2.06 -24.99 -12.40
CA TYR A 180 2.68 -24.52 -13.63
C TYR A 180 3.89 -25.41 -14.02
N PRO A 181 3.68 -26.73 -14.26
CA PRO A 181 4.76 -27.69 -14.46
C PRO A 181 5.57 -27.42 -15.74
N ASP A 182 4.87 -27.17 -16.85
CA ASP A 182 5.48 -27.09 -18.18
C ASP A 182 5.48 -25.68 -18.78
N LYS A 183 4.63 -24.79 -18.25
CA LYS A 183 4.45 -23.40 -18.71
C LYS A 183 4.28 -22.47 -17.53
N ASP A 184 4.62 -21.20 -17.71
CA ASP A 184 4.39 -20.15 -16.73
C ASP A 184 2.97 -19.55 -16.85
N LEU A 185 2.67 -18.63 -15.94
CA LEU A 185 1.39 -17.93 -15.85
C LEU A 185 1.11 -17.12 -17.13
N GLU A 186 -0.07 -17.32 -17.71
CA GLU A 186 -0.59 -16.52 -18.83
C GLU A 186 -1.93 -15.92 -18.41
N TYR A 187 -1.98 -14.59 -18.34
CA TYR A 187 -3.16 -13.83 -17.93
C TYR A 187 -3.74 -13.09 -19.14
N ILE A 188 -5.01 -13.34 -19.45
CA ILE A 188 -5.70 -12.73 -20.59
C ILE A 188 -6.63 -11.63 -20.04
N VAL A 189 -6.32 -10.37 -20.32
CA VAL A 189 -7.12 -9.23 -19.88
C VAL A 189 -8.55 -9.34 -20.42
N GLY A 190 -9.52 -9.21 -19.52
CA GLY A 190 -10.95 -9.33 -19.83
C GLY A 190 -11.49 -10.76 -19.85
N VAL A 191 -10.63 -11.79 -19.69
CA VAL A 191 -11.03 -13.20 -19.61
C VAL A 191 -10.62 -13.83 -18.28
N SER A 192 -9.37 -13.60 -17.86
CA SER A 192 -8.82 -14.13 -16.61
C SER A 192 -9.32 -13.34 -15.39
N ASP A 193 -9.46 -14.01 -14.25
CA ASP A 193 -9.85 -13.44 -12.95
C ASP A 193 -8.62 -13.35 -12.05
N TYR A 194 -8.13 -12.15 -11.74
CA TYR A 194 -6.89 -11.99 -10.95
C TYR A 194 -6.98 -12.63 -9.55
N ARG A 195 -8.18 -12.87 -9.03
CA ARG A 195 -8.39 -13.55 -7.75
C ARG A 195 -8.10 -15.06 -7.81
N LYS A 196 -8.03 -15.62 -9.02
CA LYS A 196 -7.90 -17.07 -9.26
C LYS A 196 -6.73 -17.42 -10.18
N ASP A 197 -6.47 -16.56 -11.16
CA ASP A 197 -5.55 -16.81 -12.26
C ASP A 197 -4.25 -16.02 -12.13
N TRP A 198 -4.18 -15.04 -11.21
CA TRP A 198 -2.96 -14.29 -10.90
C TRP A 198 -2.34 -14.79 -9.61
N PHE A 199 -1.26 -15.57 -9.69
CA PHE A 199 -0.59 -16.12 -8.52
C PHE A 199 -0.04 -15.00 -7.63
N TYR A 200 -0.12 -15.13 -6.31
CA TYR A 200 0.17 -14.03 -5.38
C TYR A 200 1.64 -13.57 -5.35
N ALA A 201 2.59 -14.39 -5.83
CA ALA A 201 4.01 -14.08 -5.83
C ALA A 201 4.72 -14.64 -7.07
N GLN A 202 5.49 -13.82 -7.77
CA GLN A 202 6.34 -14.31 -8.85
C GLN A 202 7.59 -15.00 -8.27
N VAL A 203 7.75 -16.28 -8.56
CA VAL A 203 8.77 -17.15 -7.97
C VAL A 203 9.49 -17.94 -9.04
N THR A 204 10.72 -18.38 -8.76
CA THR A 204 11.43 -19.29 -9.64
C THR A 204 10.80 -20.69 -9.62
N ARG A 205 10.82 -21.40 -10.76
CA ARG A 205 10.36 -22.77 -10.85
C ARG A 205 11.46 -23.71 -10.34
N LYS A 206 11.19 -24.41 -9.24
CA LYS A 206 12.06 -25.45 -8.71
C LYS A 206 12.05 -26.66 -9.65
N LYS A 207 13.23 -27.12 -10.07
CA LYS A 207 13.47 -28.39 -10.78
C LYS A 207 14.14 -29.40 -9.84
N GLU A 208 14.54 -30.54 -10.40
CA GLU A 208 15.33 -31.56 -9.69
C GLU A 208 16.63 -30.96 -9.11
N ASP A 209 17.17 -31.59 -8.06
CA ASP A 209 18.44 -31.23 -7.41
C ASP A 209 18.59 -29.77 -6.93
N LYS A 210 17.48 -29.13 -6.52
CA LYS A 210 17.47 -27.73 -6.04
C LYS A 210 17.92 -26.72 -7.11
N VAL A 211 17.81 -27.08 -8.39
CA VAL A 211 18.00 -26.14 -9.49
C VAL A 211 16.75 -25.27 -9.63
N TYR A 212 16.93 -23.96 -9.79
CA TYR A 212 15.83 -23.01 -9.96
C TYR A 212 15.89 -22.38 -11.35
N GLN A 213 14.77 -22.42 -12.06
CA GLN A 213 14.60 -21.78 -13.36
C GLN A 213 13.82 -20.48 -13.19
N SER A 214 14.19 -19.43 -13.94
CA SER A 214 13.39 -18.22 -14.05
C SER A 214 11.99 -18.54 -14.60
N THR A 215 11.01 -17.73 -14.21
CA THR A 215 9.63 -17.82 -14.69
C THR A 215 9.26 -16.52 -15.40
N THR A 216 8.51 -16.65 -16.49
CA THR A 216 8.07 -15.52 -17.32
C THR A 216 6.54 -15.47 -17.35
N TRP A 217 5.96 -14.49 -16.68
CA TRP A 217 4.51 -14.29 -16.73
C TRP A 217 4.14 -13.48 -17.97
N LYS A 218 3.06 -13.86 -18.65
CA LYS A 218 2.58 -13.14 -19.83
C LYS A 218 1.25 -12.48 -19.53
N ILE A 219 1.16 -11.20 -19.84
CA ILE A 219 -0.10 -10.45 -19.85
C ILE A 219 -0.49 -10.26 -21.31
N ILE A 220 -1.62 -10.85 -21.71
CA ILE A 220 -2.14 -10.83 -23.07
C ILE A 220 -3.35 -9.92 -23.09
N PHE A 221 -3.33 -8.90 -23.93
CA PHE A 221 -4.42 -7.93 -24.05
C PHE A 221 -4.55 -7.45 -25.50
N ASN A 222 -5.76 -7.02 -25.87
CA ASN A 222 -6.05 -6.47 -27.18
C ASN A 222 -6.18 -4.95 -27.10
N LEU A 223 -5.54 -4.23 -28.02
CA LEU A 223 -5.75 -2.80 -28.22
C LEU A 223 -6.40 -2.58 -29.58
N GLY A 224 -7.60 -1.98 -29.59
CA GLY A 224 -8.34 -1.73 -30.83
C GLY A 224 -7.66 -0.72 -31.75
N SER A 225 -7.01 0.30 -31.17
CA SER A 225 -6.23 1.30 -31.89
C SER A 225 -4.97 1.62 -31.10
N VAL A 226 -3.83 1.71 -31.80
CA VAL A 226 -2.54 2.10 -31.20
C VAL A 226 -2.15 3.45 -31.76
N ASP A 227 -2.03 4.44 -30.87
CA ASP A 227 -1.41 5.71 -31.21
C ASP A 227 0.10 5.53 -31.19
N LYS A 228 0.72 5.51 -32.38
CA LYS A 228 2.17 5.31 -32.53
C LYS A 228 3.00 6.48 -32.00
N THR A 229 2.37 7.63 -31.76
CA THR A 229 3.02 8.82 -31.19
C THR A 229 2.75 8.97 -29.69
N GLY A 230 1.75 8.23 -29.18
CA GLY A 230 1.37 8.21 -27.78
C GLY A 230 2.42 7.52 -26.91
N THR A 231 2.55 7.98 -25.67
CA THR A 231 3.37 7.32 -24.64
C THR A 231 2.49 6.39 -23.82
N TYR A 232 2.88 5.12 -23.74
CA TYR A 232 2.23 4.12 -22.90
C TYR A 232 3.12 3.83 -21.69
N LYS A 233 2.55 3.82 -20.49
CA LYS A 233 3.26 3.48 -19.26
C LYS A 233 2.71 2.21 -18.65
N LEU A 234 3.58 1.22 -18.47
CA LEU A 234 3.33 0.08 -17.60
C LEU A 234 3.84 0.44 -16.21
N ARG A 235 2.98 0.31 -15.20
CA ARG A 235 3.35 0.50 -13.80
C ARG A 235 3.20 -0.82 -13.07
N LEU A 236 4.26 -1.21 -12.38
CA LEU A 236 4.33 -2.45 -11.61
C LEU A 236 4.58 -2.07 -10.15
N ALA A 237 3.65 -2.44 -9.28
CA ALA A 237 3.80 -2.28 -7.83
C ALA A 237 4.19 -3.63 -7.23
N ILE A 238 5.28 -3.64 -6.47
CA ILE A 238 5.82 -4.85 -5.84
C ILE A 238 5.92 -4.57 -4.35
N ALA A 239 5.33 -5.43 -3.53
CA ALA A 239 5.40 -5.28 -2.08
C ALA A 239 6.79 -5.61 -1.52
N SER A 240 7.47 -6.61 -2.09
CA SER A 240 8.83 -7.01 -1.73
C SER A 240 9.45 -7.89 -2.81
N ALA A 241 10.79 -7.87 -2.89
CA ALA A 241 11.58 -8.77 -3.71
C ALA A 241 12.77 -9.29 -2.90
N THR A 242 13.09 -10.58 -3.02
CA THR A 242 14.17 -11.22 -2.28
C THR A 242 15.02 -12.07 -3.21
N TYR A 243 16.30 -11.75 -3.36
CA TYR A 243 17.26 -12.46 -4.22
C TYR A 243 16.81 -12.66 -5.67
N ALA A 244 15.89 -11.83 -6.16
CA ALA A 244 15.34 -11.86 -7.51
C ALA A 244 15.10 -10.44 -7.99
N GLU A 245 15.20 -10.24 -9.30
CA GLU A 245 14.94 -8.98 -9.97
C GLU A 245 13.91 -9.21 -11.08
N LEU A 246 12.94 -8.30 -11.17
CA LEU A 246 11.98 -8.28 -12.26
C LEU A 246 12.60 -7.54 -13.44
N GLN A 247 12.58 -8.16 -14.62
CA GLN A 247 13.13 -7.61 -15.87
C GLN A 247 12.02 -7.24 -16.84
#